data_AF-A0AAP9NLQ0-F1
#
_entry.id   AF-A0AAP9NLQ0-F1
#
_cell.length_a   1.000
_cell.length_b   1.000
_cell.length_c   1.000
_cell.angle_alpha   90.00
_cell.angle_beta   90.00
_cell.angle_gamma   90.00
#
_symmetry.space_group_name_H-M   'P 1'
#
loop_
_entity.id
_entity.type
_entity.pdbx_description
1 polymer ?
#
loop_
_entity_poly.entity_id
_entity_poly.type
_entity_poly.pdbx_seq_one_letter_code
_entity_poly.pdbx_strand_id
1 'polypeptide(L)'
;MTQQPTHTHREAGGKFHEIAQHQGTGPLEGQWLVIFLDLIDGIQSATTQADWVQNWREIAPDDCTVCMGTGFDHIKNNKEMPCGGCYGLGKVLETGEAPKEMWELATVATTIITRQEHELRSLRRIAQNPAVQALIEQQRQHAIDESTARQEQEWRRGKGHGPHGQRHTGD
;
A
#
# COMPACT_ATOMS: atom_id res chain seq x y z
N MET A 1 -25.38 0.91 19.94
CA MET A 1 -25.01 0.01 18.83
C MET A 1 -23.52 0.14 18.63
N THR A 2 -22.74 -0.92 18.86
CA THR A 2 -21.30 -0.92 18.61
C THR A 2 -21.06 -1.00 17.11
N GLN A 3 -20.44 0.04 16.52
CA GLN A 3 -20.06 0.02 15.10
C GLN A 3 -18.98 -1.05 14.89
N GLN A 4 -19.11 -1.84 13.83
CA GLN A 4 -18.15 -2.87 13.46
C GLN A 4 -17.03 -2.27 12.62
N PRO A 5 -15.77 -2.72 12.80
CA PRO A 5 -14.67 -2.25 11.97
C PRO A 5 -14.86 -2.73 10.54
N THR A 6 -14.64 -1.82 9.61
CA THR A 6 -14.66 -2.08 8.16
C THR A 6 -13.25 -2.14 7.58
N HIS A 7 -12.32 -1.41 8.19
CA HIS A 7 -11.00 -1.15 7.68
C HIS A 7 -9.93 -1.31 8.77
N THR A 8 -8.71 -1.60 8.34
CA THR A 8 -7.50 -1.66 9.15
C THR A 8 -6.39 -0.89 8.46
N HIS A 9 -5.48 -0.29 9.22
CA HIS A 9 -4.24 0.24 8.65
C HIS A 9 -3.38 -0.93 8.17
N ARG A 10 -2.72 -0.77 7.02
CA ARG A 10 -1.93 -1.84 6.38
C ARG A 10 -0.73 -2.26 7.22
N GLU A 11 0.00 -1.28 7.76
CA GLU A 11 1.19 -1.53 8.59
C GLU A 11 0.88 -1.63 10.09
N ALA A 12 0.21 -0.61 10.65
CA ALA A 12 -0.01 -0.51 12.08
C ALA A 12 -1.18 -1.35 12.63
N GLY A 13 -2.07 -1.85 11.77
CA GLY A 13 -3.30 -2.51 12.20
C GLY A 13 -4.36 -1.51 12.65
N GLY A 14 -5.16 -1.86 13.66
CA GLY A 14 -6.20 -0.98 14.20
C GLY A 14 -7.58 -1.18 13.58
N LYS A 15 -8.59 -0.62 14.23
CA LYS A 15 -10.02 -0.86 13.94
C LYS A 15 -10.67 0.43 13.50
N PHE A 16 -10.95 0.54 12.21
CA PHE A 16 -11.53 1.75 11.63
C PHE A 16 -12.88 1.47 10.98
N HIS A 17 -13.82 2.40 11.13
CA HIS A 17 -15.10 2.38 10.47
C HIS A 17 -15.17 3.53 9.47
N GLU A 18 -15.26 3.23 8.17
CA GLU A 18 -15.51 4.25 7.16
C GLU A 18 -16.96 4.74 7.30
N ILE A 19 -17.14 6.05 7.46
CA ILE A 19 -18.45 6.66 7.66
C ILE A 19 -19.00 7.20 6.34
N ALA A 20 -18.19 7.96 5.62
CA ALA A 20 -18.62 8.63 4.39
C ALA A 20 -17.44 9.06 3.53
N GLN A 21 -17.69 9.24 2.24
CA GLN A 21 -16.79 9.90 1.31
C GLN A 21 -17.47 11.13 0.72
N HIS A 22 -16.76 12.25 0.60
CA HIS A 22 -17.28 13.47 0.00
C HIS A 22 -16.22 14.25 -0.76
N GLN A 23 -16.65 15.10 -1.68
CA GLN A 23 -15.76 16.01 -2.37
C GLN A 23 -15.34 17.14 -1.42
N GLY A 24 -14.05 17.47 -1.41
CA GLY A 24 -13.49 18.60 -0.68
C GLY A 24 -13.95 19.93 -1.27
N THR A 25 -13.93 20.97 -0.45
CA THR A 25 -14.32 22.34 -0.82
C THR A 25 -13.22 23.33 -0.45
N GLY A 26 -13.15 24.46 -1.15
CA GLY A 26 -12.17 25.51 -0.86
C GLY A 26 -10.73 25.03 -1.16
N PRO A 27 -9.79 25.09 -0.21
CA PRO A 27 -8.40 24.64 -0.44
C PRO A 27 -8.26 23.15 -0.81
N LEU A 28 -9.28 22.34 -0.55
CA LEU A 28 -9.33 20.90 -0.87
C LEU A 28 -10.23 20.60 -2.08
N GLU A 29 -10.62 21.62 -2.83
CA GLU A 29 -11.41 21.45 -4.04
C GLU A 29 -10.69 20.54 -5.06
N GLY A 30 -11.45 19.64 -5.68
CA GLY A 30 -10.89 18.62 -6.59
C GLY A 30 -10.33 17.38 -5.89
N GLN A 31 -10.24 17.35 -4.56
CA GLN A 31 -9.86 16.16 -3.80
C GLN A 31 -11.09 15.46 -3.22
N TRP A 32 -11.06 14.13 -3.17
CA TRP A 32 -12.02 13.34 -2.40
C TRP A 32 -11.50 13.15 -0.98
N LEU A 33 -12.40 13.27 0.00
CA LEU A 33 -12.14 13.11 1.42
C LEU A 33 -12.89 11.88 1.93
N VAL A 34 -12.25 11.13 2.82
CA VAL A 34 -12.81 9.98 3.52
C VAL A 34 -12.90 10.32 5.00
N ILE A 35 -14.10 10.21 5.55
CA ILE A 35 -14.39 10.38 6.96
C ILE A 35 -14.46 9.00 7.59
N PHE A 36 -13.71 8.78 8.67
CA PHE A 36 -13.66 7.50 9.36
C PHE A 36 -13.61 7.67 10.87
N LEU A 37 -14.06 6.65 11.59
CA LEU A 37 -13.99 6.56 13.04
C LEU A 37 -12.89 5.58 13.43
N ASP A 38 -11.94 6.03 14.26
CA ASP A 38 -11.10 5.14 15.04
C ASP A 38 -11.95 4.53 16.17
N LEU A 39 -12.17 3.21 16.14
CA LEU A 39 -13.02 2.53 17.11
C LEU A 39 -12.34 2.28 18.45
N ILE A 40 -11.01 2.46 18.54
CA ILE A 40 -10.25 2.34 19.78
C ILE A 40 -10.34 3.67 20.54
N ASP A 41 -10.00 4.77 19.87
CA ASP A 41 -9.95 6.09 20.49
C ASP A 41 -11.32 6.80 20.47
N GLY A 42 -12.26 6.31 19.67
CA GLY A 42 -13.57 6.93 19.48
C GLY A 42 -13.50 8.27 18.73
N ILE A 43 -12.40 8.52 18.01
CA ILE A 43 -12.13 9.78 17.32
C ILE A 43 -12.56 9.68 15.87
N GLN A 44 -13.40 10.62 15.43
CA GLN A 44 -13.70 10.81 14.03
C GLN A 44 -12.63 11.68 13.38
N SER A 45 -12.05 11.17 12.30
CA SER A 45 -10.99 11.80 11.53
C SER A 45 -11.40 11.87 10.07
N ALA A 46 -10.72 12.73 9.32
CA ALA A 46 -10.85 12.81 7.87
C ALA A 46 -9.46 12.80 7.23
N THR A 47 -9.32 12.07 6.13
CA THR A 47 -8.12 12.11 5.28
C THR A 47 -8.51 12.19 3.81
N THR A 48 -7.53 12.38 2.93
CA THR A 48 -7.77 12.32 1.48
C THR A 48 -7.99 10.89 1.03
N GLN A 49 -8.77 10.67 -0.02
CA GLN A 49 -9.02 9.34 -0.58
C GLN A 49 -7.72 8.66 -1.05
N ALA A 50 -6.78 9.43 -1.58
CA ALA A 50 -5.47 8.91 -1.99
C ALA A 50 -4.71 8.31 -0.79
N ASP A 51 -4.65 9.05 0.33
CA ASP A 51 -4.05 8.60 1.57
C ASP A 51 -4.80 7.40 2.18
N TRP A 52 -6.13 7.42 2.15
CA TRP A 52 -6.98 6.34 2.62
C TRP A 52 -6.67 5.02 1.91
N VAL A 53 -6.70 5.02 0.57
CA VAL A 53 -6.45 3.81 -0.24
C VAL A 53 -5.02 3.30 -0.07
N GLN A 54 -4.07 4.22 0.10
CA GLN A 54 -2.65 3.90 0.29
C GLN A 54 -2.41 3.22 1.65
N ASN A 55 -3.00 3.72 2.73
CA ASN A 55 -2.61 3.33 4.10
C ASN A 55 -3.63 2.42 4.78
N TRP A 56 -4.88 2.42 4.34
CA TRP A 56 -5.93 1.54 4.85
C TRP A 56 -6.34 0.52 3.81
N ARG A 57 -6.92 -0.57 4.30
CA ARG A 57 -7.57 -1.61 3.49
C ARG A 57 -8.79 -2.13 4.23
N GLU A 58 -9.74 -2.65 3.46
CA GLU A 58 -10.84 -3.41 4.02
C GLU A 58 -10.32 -4.62 4.81
N ILE A 59 -11.05 -4.96 5.87
CA ILE A 59 -10.80 -6.16 6.67
C ILE A 59 -11.31 -7.36 5.89
N ALA A 60 -10.40 -8.28 5.57
CA ALA A 60 -10.74 -9.51 4.88
C ALA A 60 -11.41 -10.49 5.87
N PRO A 61 -12.30 -11.39 5.41
CA PRO A 61 -12.95 -12.37 6.28
C PRO A 61 -11.98 -13.29 7.03
N ASP A 62 -10.82 -13.55 6.42
CA ASP A 62 -9.74 -14.38 6.99
C ASP A 62 -8.71 -13.57 7.78
N ASP A 63 -8.90 -12.26 8.00
CA ASP A 63 -8.03 -11.49 8.87
C ASP A 63 -8.23 -11.88 10.32
N CYS A 64 -7.12 -12.03 11.04
CA CYS A 64 -7.16 -12.25 12.47
C CYS A 64 -7.84 -11.07 13.18
N THR A 65 -8.91 -11.34 13.92
CA THR A 65 -9.69 -10.36 14.68
C THR A 65 -8.94 -9.76 15.88
N VAL A 66 -7.73 -10.24 16.17
CA VAL A 66 -6.83 -9.68 17.18
C VAL A 66 -5.87 -8.67 16.54
N CYS A 67 -5.08 -9.09 15.55
CA CYS A 67 -4.08 -8.22 14.92
C CYS A 67 -4.58 -7.45 13.69
N MET A 68 -5.82 -7.65 13.27
CA MET A 68 -6.40 -7.07 12.05
C MET A 68 -5.57 -7.38 10.79
N GLY A 69 -5.01 -8.58 10.72
CA GLY A 69 -4.24 -9.01 9.54
C GLY A 69 -2.76 -8.61 9.50
N THR A 70 -2.25 -7.87 10.49
CA THR A 70 -0.82 -7.45 10.48
C THR A 70 0.14 -8.57 10.85
N GLY A 71 -0.34 -9.57 11.60
CA GLY A 71 0.51 -10.64 12.14
C GLY A 71 1.25 -10.28 13.42
N PHE A 72 1.17 -9.03 13.89
CA PHE A 72 1.88 -8.57 15.10
C PHE A 72 0.92 -8.14 16.21
N ASP A 73 1.33 -8.28 17.46
CA ASP A 73 0.56 -7.82 18.62
C ASP A 73 0.65 -6.29 18.78
N HIS A 74 -0.37 -5.58 18.30
CA HIS A 74 -0.49 -4.13 18.47
C HIS A 74 -1.22 -3.73 19.77
N ILE A 75 -1.85 -4.67 20.47
CA ILE A 75 -2.65 -4.38 21.67
C ILE A 75 -1.74 -4.19 22.89
N LYS A 76 -0.59 -4.86 22.94
CA LYS A 76 0.34 -4.83 24.09
C LYS A 76 1.57 -3.91 23.90
N ASN A 77 1.53 -3.01 22.92
CA ASN A 77 2.67 -2.17 22.54
C ASN A 77 3.97 -2.96 22.23
N ASN A 78 3.83 -4.24 21.86
CA ASN A 78 4.94 -5.14 21.57
C ASN A 78 4.88 -5.58 20.10
N LYS A 79 5.02 -4.58 19.23
CA LYS A 79 4.86 -4.70 17.76
C LYS A 79 5.85 -5.66 17.11
N GLU A 80 6.90 -6.07 17.82
CA GLU A 80 7.90 -7.02 17.33
C GLU A 80 7.48 -8.48 17.56
N MET A 81 6.48 -8.72 18.41
CA MET A 81 6.04 -10.07 18.72
C MET A 81 4.92 -10.54 17.78
N PRO A 82 4.96 -11.82 17.36
CA PRO A 82 3.90 -12.41 16.58
C PRO A 82 2.59 -12.39 17.37
N CYS A 83 1.50 -12.06 16.70
CA CYS A 83 0.18 -12.11 17.30
C CYS A 83 -0.15 -13.54 17.73
N GLY A 84 -0.44 -13.73 19.02
CA GLY A 84 -0.77 -15.05 19.56
C GLY A 84 -2.06 -15.67 19.01
N GLY A 85 -3.00 -14.86 18.48
CA GLY A 85 -4.26 -15.34 17.92
C GLY A 85 -4.14 -15.96 16.52
N CYS A 86 -3.09 -15.63 15.77
CA CYS A 86 -2.83 -16.18 14.44
C CYS A 86 -1.40 -16.72 14.29
N TYR A 87 -0.67 -16.83 15.41
CA TYR A 87 0.73 -17.26 15.47
C TYR A 87 1.63 -16.52 14.46
N GLY A 88 1.39 -15.22 14.28
CA GLY A 88 2.19 -14.39 13.37
C GLY A 88 1.74 -14.38 11.91
N LEU A 89 0.76 -15.20 11.49
CA LEU A 89 0.36 -15.29 10.09
C LEU A 89 -0.51 -14.11 9.61
N GLY A 90 -1.05 -13.32 10.53
CA GLY A 90 -2.06 -12.29 10.24
C GLY A 90 -3.42 -12.86 9.85
N LYS A 91 -3.47 -14.09 9.33
CA LYS A 91 -4.69 -14.76 8.89
C LYS A 91 -5.16 -15.84 9.85
N VAL A 92 -6.44 -16.17 9.74
CA VAL A 92 -7.12 -17.22 10.50
C VAL A 92 -7.81 -18.19 9.53
N LEU A 93 -8.62 -19.12 10.05
CA LEU A 93 -9.41 -20.03 9.22
C LEU A 93 -10.42 -19.25 8.38
N GLU A 94 -10.93 -19.84 7.29
CA GLU A 94 -11.97 -19.24 6.44
C GLU A 94 -13.26 -18.92 7.21
N THR A 95 -13.48 -19.61 8.33
CA THR A 95 -14.59 -19.37 9.26
C THR A 95 -14.42 -18.10 10.10
N GLY A 96 -13.24 -17.46 10.05
CA GLY A 96 -12.85 -16.35 10.92
C GLY A 96 -12.35 -16.80 12.30
N GLU A 97 -12.28 -18.11 12.58
CA GLU A 97 -11.79 -18.64 13.85
C GLU A 97 -10.27 -18.76 13.88
N ALA A 98 -9.69 -18.36 15.02
CA ALA A 98 -8.28 -18.58 15.30
C ALA A 98 -7.95 -20.09 15.26
N PRO A 99 -6.83 -20.49 14.65
CA PRO A 99 -6.39 -21.89 14.68
C PRO A 99 -6.11 -22.29 16.14
N LYS A 100 -6.66 -23.43 16.55
CA LYS A 100 -6.52 -23.99 17.90
C LYS A 100 -5.45 -25.07 17.94
N GLU A 101 -5.29 -25.78 16.82
CA GLU A 101 -4.36 -26.91 16.69
C GLU A 101 -3.30 -26.67 15.60
N MET A 102 -2.16 -27.38 15.69
CA MET A 102 -1.05 -27.22 14.74
C MET A 102 -1.41 -27.53 13.28
N TRP A 103 -2.32 -28.47 13.04
CA TRP A 103 -2.76 -28.83 11.69
C TRP A 103 -3.67 -27.76 11.07
N GLU A 104 -4.47 -27.06 11.89
CA GLU A 104 -5.27 -25.92 11.46
C GLU A 104 -4.37 -24.76 11.07
N LEU A 105 -3.33 -24.49 11.88
CA LEU A 105 -2.32 -23.48 11.56
C LEU A 105 -1.59 -23.80 10.25
N ALA A 106 -1.19 -25.06 10.05
CA ALA A 106 -0.57 -25.51 8.80
C ALA A 106 -1.50 -25.35 7.59
N THR A 107 -2.80 -25.56 7.79
CA THR A 107 -3.82 -25.33 6.77
C THR A 107 -3.89 -23.84 6.38
N VAL A 108 -3.96 -22.94 7.37
CA VAL A 108 -3.95 -21.48 7.14
C VAL A 108 -2.68 -21.07 6.38
N ALA A 109 -1.51 -21.53 6.83
CA ALA A 109 -0.24 -21.23 6.17
C ALA A 109 -0.21 -21.71 4.71
N THR A 110 -0.70 -22.92 4.45
CA THR A 110 -0.76 -23.48 3.08
C THR A 110 -1.65 -22.64 2.17
N THR A 111 -2.78 -22.15 2.68
CA THR A 111 -3.68 -21.26 1.94
C THR A 111 -3.00 -19.93 1.60
N ILE A 112 -2.25 -19.34 2.55
CA ILE A 112 -1.49 -18.11 2.31
C ILE A 112 -0.43 -18.34 1.21
N ILE A 113 0.37 -19.38 1.33
CA ILE A 113 1.45 -19.72 0.39
C ILE A 113 0.86 -19.93 -1.02
N THR A 114 -0.22 -20.70 -1.12
CA THR A 114 -0.86 -20.98 -2.42
C THR A 114 -1.39 -19.70 -3.07
N ARG A 115 -1.97 -18.79 -2.29
CA ARG A 115 -2.44 -17.47 -2.77
C ARG A 115 -1.27 -16.63 -3.29
N GLN A 116 -0.18 -16.54 -2.52
CA GLN A 116 1.02 -15.81 -2.91
C GLN A 116 1.67 -16.39 -4.16
N GLU A 117 1.74 -17.72 -4.30
CA GLU A 117 2.24 -18.36 -5.51
C GLU A 117 1.39 -18.02 -6.74
N HIS A 118 0.07 -18.01 -6.60
CA HIS A 118 -0.83 -17.64 -7.68
C HIS A 118 -0.63 -16.17 -8.11
N GLU A 119 -0.56 -15.24 -7.14
CA GLU A 119 -0.29 -13.83 -7.39
C GLU A 119 1.06 -13.61 -8.08
N LEU A 120 2.12 -14.25 -7.57
CA LEU A 120 3.46 -14.17 -8.17
C LEU A 120 3.48 -14.72 -9.60
N ARG A 121 2.80 -15.84 -9.87
CA ARG A 121 2.67 -16.36 -11.24
C ARG A 121 1.90 -15.39 -12.14
N SER A 122 0.85 -14.75 -11.62
CA SER A 122 0.10 -13.72 -12.35
C SER A 122 1.00 -12.53 -12.72
N LEU A 123 1.72 -11.98 -11.76
CA LEU A 123 2.65 -10.87 -11.98
C LEU A 123 3.77 -11.23 -12.96
N ARG A 124 4.32 -12.44 -12.86
CA ARG A 124 5.32 -12.94 -13.81
C ARG A 124 4.77 -13.01 -15.24
N ARG A 125 3.54 -13.49 -15.43
CA ARG A 125 2.89 -13.49 -16.76
C ARG A 125 2.73 -12.10 -17.33
N ILE A 126 2.35 -11.12 -16.49
CA ILE A 126 2.24 -9.71 -16.91
C ILE A 126 3.61 -9.15 -17.28
N ALA A 127 4.63 -9.38 -16.45
CA ALA A 127 6.00 -8.91 -16.71
C ALA A 127 6.66 -9.56 -17.94
N GLN A 128 6.25 -10.78 -18.30
CA GLN A 128 6.69 -11.49 -19.49
C GLN A 128 5.89 -11.12 -20.75
N ASN A 129 4.84 -10.29 -20.63
CA ASN A 129 4.08 -9.83 -21.78
C ASN A 129 4.93 -8.85 -22.62
N PRO A 130 5.20 -9.14 -23.90
CA PRO A 130 6.01 -8.29 -24.76
C PRO A 130 5.49 -6.84 -24.88
N ALA A 131 4.17 -6.65 -24.85
CA ALA A 131 3.57 -5.31 -24.91
C ALA A 131 3.88 -4.51 -23.63
N VAL A 132 3.89 -5.16 -22.47
CA VAL A 132 4.26 -4.54 -21.19
C VAL A 132 5.75 -4.22 -21.18
N GLN A 133 6.60 -5.11 -21.69
CA GLN A 133 8.04 -4.85 -21.80
C GLN A 133 8.33 -3.68 -22.73
N ALA A 134 7.67 -3.62 -23.89
CA ALA A 134 7.81 -2.50 -24.82
C ALA A 134 7.35 -1.18 -24.20
N LEU A 135 6.26 -1.18 -23.43
CA LEU A 135 5.77 0.01 -22.72
C LEU A 135 6.76 0.48 -21.64
N ILE A 136 7.33 -0.44 -20.86
CA ILE A 136 8.35 -0.12 -19.85
C ILE A 136 9.58 0.49 -20.52
N GLU A 137 10.03 -0.08 -21.64
CA GLU A 137 11.19 0.43 -22.37
C GLU A 137 10.92 1.80 -22.97
N GLN A 138 9.72 2.02 -23.52
CA GLN A 138 9.29 3.33 -24.01
C GLN A 138 9.30 4.39 -22.90
N GLN A 139 8.81 4.06 -21.71
CA GLN A 139 8.84 4.97 -20.57
C GLN A 139 10.26 5.28 -20.09
N ARG A 140 11.16 4.28 -20.10
CA ARG A 140 12.58 4.49 -19.79
C ARG A 140 13.23 5.43 -20.79
N GLN A 141 13.01 5.22 -22.08
CA GLN A 141 13.56 6.09 -23.11
C GLN A 141 13.05 7.53 -22.96
N HIS A 142 11.76 7.71 -22.74
CA HIS A 142 11.18 9.03 -22.51
C HIS A 142 11.77 9.73 -21.27
N ALA A 143 12.01 9.01 -20.17
CA ALA A 143 12.64 9.57 -18.98
C ALA A 143 14.09 9.98 -19.23
N ILE A 144 14.84 9.20 -20.01
CA ILE A 144 16.20 9.54 -20.44
C ILE A 144 16.16 10.82 -21.30
N ASP A 145 15.29 10.86 -22.31
CA ASP A 145 15.15 12.00 -23.21
C ASP A 145 14.78 13.28 -22.45
N GLU A 146 13.84 13.20 -21.50
CA GLU A 146 13.50 14.32 -20.62
C GLU A 146 14.69 14.76 -19.76
N SER A 147 15.46 13.82 -19.21
CA SER A 147 16.62 14.15 -18.38
C SER A 147 17.71 14.86 -19.19
N THR A 148 17.98 14.38 -20.41
CA THR A 148 18.92 15.01 -21.35
C THR A 148 18.43 16.40 -21.78
N ALA A 149 17.15 16.56 -22.10
CA ALA A 149 16.57 17.84 -22.47
C ALA A 149 16.65 18.87 -21.32
N ARG A 150 16.38 18.45 -20.08
CA ARG A 150 16.55 19.32 -18.89
C ARG A 150 18.01 19.73 -18.71
N GLN A 151 18.94 18.78 -18.79
CA GLN A 151 20.37 19.06 -18.68
C GLN A 151 20.87 20.02 -19.78
N GLU A 152 20.38 19.87 -21.01
CA GLU A 152 20.71 20.78 -22.11
C GLU A 152 20.15 22.19 -21.88
N GLN A 153 18.89 22.31 -21.41
CA GLN A 153 18.30 23.60 -21.08
C GLN A 153 19.04 24.30 -19.93
N GLU A 154 19.43 23.56 -18.89
CA GLU A 154 20.25 24.07 -17.79
C GLU A 154 21.62 24.54 -18.28
N TRP A 155 22.25 23.80 -19.19
CA TRP A 155 23.50 24.21 -19.82
C TRP A 155 23.33 25.49 -20.64
N ARG A 156 22.34 25.57 -21.54
CA ARG A 156 22.05 26.76 -22.35
C ARG A 156 21.73 28.01 -21.51
N ARG A 157 21.16 27.82 -20.31
CA ARG A 157 20.82 28.91 -19.38
C ARG A 157 21.94 29.24 -18.38
N GLY A 158 22.97 28.39 -18.27
CA GLY A 158 24.04 28.50 -17.27
C GLY A 158 25.38 28.95 -17.85
N LYS A 159 26.34 29.28 -16.97
CA LYS A 159 27.76 29.55 -17.34
C LYS A 159 28.65 28.29 -17.31
N GLY A 160 28.04 27.10 -17.24
CA GLY A 160 28.72 25.81 -17.00
C GLY A 160 29.24 25.13 -18.27
N HIS A 161 29.97 24.01 -18.10
CA HIS A 161 30.35 23.12 -19.19
C HIS A 161 29.16 22.20 -19.52
N GLY A 162 28.90 22.02 -20.81
CA GLY A 162 27.80 21.22 -21.33
C GLY A 162 28.08 19.73 -21.30
N PRO A 163 27.13 18.93 -21.78
CA PRO A 163 27.32 17.50 -21.97
C PRO A 163 28.63 17.25 -22.75
N HIS A 164 29.47 16.34 -22.25
CA HIS A 164 30.81 16.04 -22.80
C HIS A 164 31.88 17.15 -22.70
N GLY A 165 31.71 18.13 -21.80
CA GLY A 165 32.74 19.14 -21.52
C GLY A 165 32.80 20.29 -22.52
N GLN A 166 31.81 20.44 -23.39
CA GLN A 166 31.73 21.56 -24.34
C GLN A 166 31.40 22.87 -23.61
N ARG A 167 32.16 23.94 -23.87
CA ARG A 167 31.84 25.27 -23.32
C ARG A 167 30.78 25.94 -24.17
N HIS A 168 29.78 26.55 -23.54
CA HIS A 168 28.86 27.46 -24.22
C HIS A 168 29.62 28.76 -24.54
N THR A 169 30.30 28.82 -25.68
CA THR A 169 30.84 30.07 -26.22
C THR A 169 29.70 30.80 -26.92
N GLY A 170 29.03 31.69 -26.20
CA GLY A 170 28.16 32.69 -26.81
C GLY A 170 29.04 33.84 -27.31
N ASP A 171 29.01 34.08 -28.62
CA ASP A 171 29.26 35.40 -29.19
C ASP A 171 28.02 36.29 -28.95
#